data_AF-A0ABD4TBX1-F1
#
_entry.id   AF-A0ABD4TBX1-F1
#
_cell.length_a   1.000
_cell.length_b   1.000
_cell.length_c   1.000
_cell.angle_alpha   90.00
_cell.angle_beta   90.00
_cell.angle_gamma   90.00
#
_symmetry.space_group_name_H-M   'P 1'
#
loop_
_entity.id
_entity.type
_entity.pdbx_description
1 polymer ?
#
loop_
_entity_poly.entity_id
_entity_poly.type
_entity_poly.pdbx_seq_one_letter_code
_entity_poly.pdbx_strand_id
1 'polypeptide(L)'
;MSRYEAGKRDGLARIGTYEHEERSVSLPAALDTDTLFPALRERPLSNVPLSADPAFVSNYFSPGEGQPVTIHPLAPPKAESGDCALVANWHTTLKNPRSYATWLATLKESIPPDTAWYAPASALPSTACLLVYSGFDLFDYRAVDLASAQKRFCLPEGEFPASLMETGVCGCEGCRDGDLKRHNRLALDREIALVRHYIEAGRLRELMESRCRADAAQVGILRFLDRNYALMERFLPVARAVPMLATTAESQNRSEIRRFADRVIERFIPTRTDVAVLLPCSARKPYSLSRSHRLFVNTVDRRAHELIVTSPLGLVPRELERVYPAGHYDVPVTGYWDREECAFIADILARYFAAHPYRRVIAHLEGGALTVAEMAAEACGFDLEVTCQGHPTSPGSLRALNDALAGERRVQTDTIRGTVSWQFATDINTKGLQIRGRSMQMAVLRGKQQLFSIDPGTGLFRPTFDGWRMIPEGYRVRIDAFVPQGDVLAPGITGCDPRIREGDEVLVEGPLAIATGRAMMGADEMLRSKRGVAVRVRKTQKF
;
A
#
# COMPACT_ATOMS: atom_id res chain seq x y z
N MET A 1 -19.00 14.76 -23.59
CA MET A 1 -17.68 14.13 -23.37
C MET A 1 -17.63 13.69 -21.91
N SER A 2 -17.19 12.46 -21.63
CA SER A 2 -17.01 11.97 -20.25
C SER A 2 -15.69 12.43 -19.66
N ARG A 3 -15.64 12.58 -18.33
CA ARG A 3 -14.43 12.87 -17.57
C ARG A 3 -14.47 12.08 -16.27
N TYR A 4 -13.31 11.54 -15.88
CA TYR A 4 -13.09 11.01 -14.55
C TYR A 4 -11.88 11.71 -13.92
N GLU A 5 -12.00 12.08 -12.66
CA GLU A 5 -10.92 12.67 -11.89
C GLU A 5 -10.87 12.04 -10.50
N ALA A 6 -9.83 11.25 -10.23
CA ALA A 6 -9.56 10.67 -8.92
C ALA A 6 -8.83 11.68 -8.02
N GLY A 7 -9.50 12.08 -6.94
CA GLY A 7 -9.00 13.07 -5.97
C GLY A 7 -8.26 12.44 -4.78
N LYS A 8 -8.68 11.26 -4.31
CA LYS A 8 -8.01 10.50 -3.23
C LYS A 8 -7.89 9.03 -3.62
N ARG A 9 -6.86 8.36 -3.11
CA ARG A 9 -6.53 6.96 -3.39
C ARG A 9 -6.19 6.21 -2.10
N ASP A 10 -6.52 4.93 -2.07
CA ASP A 10 -5.98 3.96 -1.13
C ASP A 10 -5.78 2.63 -1.87
N GLY A 11 -4.60 2.47 -2.49
CA GLY A 11 -4.35 1.39 -3.44
C GLY A 11 -5.17 1.58 -4.72
N LEU A 12 -5.87 0.51 -5.14
CA LEU A 12 -6.75 0.55 -6.30
C LEU A 12 -8.05 1.32 -6.06
N ALA A 13 -8.44 1.52 -4.79
CA ALA A 13 -9.66 2.22 -4.42
C ALA A 13 -9.48 3.73 -4.53
N ARG A 14 -10.51 4.41 -5.05
CA ARG A 14 -10.43 5.83 -5.40
C ARG A 14 -11.68 6.57 -4.98
N ILE A 15 -11.51 7.79 -4.48
CA ILE A 15 -12.60 8.77 -4.42
C ILE A 15 -12.37 9.75 -5.54
N GLY A 16 -13.37 9.88 -6.42
CA GLY A 16 -13.28 10.72 -7.59
C GLY A 16 -14.61 11.30 -8.01
N THR A 17 -14.57 12.12 -9.04
CA THR A 17 -15.76 12.68 -9.68
C THR A 17 -15.81 12.16 -11.11
N TYR A 18 -16.96 11.60 -11.48
CA TYR A 18 -17.27 11.22 -12.86
C TYR A 18 -18.30 12.19 -13.42
N GLU A 19 -17.97 12.81 -14.55
CA GLU A 19 -18.83 13.72 -15.28
C GLU A 19 -19.19 13.08 -16.61
N HIS A 20 -20.48 13.04 -16.91
CA HIS A 20 -20.99 12.59 -18.19
C HIS A 20 -22.22 13.43 -18.55
N GLU A 21 -22.16 14.09 -19.71
CA GLU A 21 -23.16 15.08 -20.12
C GLU A 21 -23.30 16.20 -19.06
N GLU A 22 -24.51 16.50 -18.60
CA GLU A 22 -24.78 17.51 -17.56
C GLU A 22 -24.77 16.93 -16.14
N ARG A 23 -24.35 15.68 -15.97
CA ARG A 23 -24.38 14.97 -14.68
C ARG A 23 -22.98 14.82 -14.11
N SER A 24 -22.88 15.03 -12.80
CA SER A 24 -21.66 14.81 -12.02
C SER A 24 -21.98 13.88 -10.86
N VAL A 25 -21.17 12.84 -10.69
CA VAL A 25 -21.34 11.82 -9.65
C VAL A 25 -20.04 11.70 -8.86
N SER A 26 -20.14 11.80 -7.53
CA SER A 26 -19.01 11.46 -6.65
C SER A 26 -18.95 9.96 -6.45
N LEU A 27 -17.82 9.35 -6.77
CA LEU A 27 -17.58 7.92 -6.71
C LEU A 27 -16.60 7.56 -5.56
N PRO A 28 -16.71 6.37 -4.93
CA PRO A 28 -17.66 5.32 -5.26
C PRO A 28 -19.10 5.61 -4.83
N ALA A 29 -20.07 5.08 -5.59
CA ALA A 29 -21.50 5.23 -5.34
C ALA A 29 -22.33 4.11 -6.00
N ALA A 30 -23.52 3.84 -5.45
CA ALA A 30 -24.58 3.11 -6.13
C ALA A 30 -25.64 4.10 -6.62
N LEU A 31 -26.19 3.87 -7.82
CA LEU A 31 -27.28 4.67 -8.37
C LEU A 31 -28.11 3.85 -9.38
N ASP A 32 -29.28 4.33 -9.77
CA ASP A 32 -30.04 3.75 -10.89
C ASP A 32 -29.32 4.12 -12.20
N THR A 33 -28.35 3.30 -12.59
CA THR A 33 -27.37 3.59 -13.67
C THR A 33 -28.00 3.78 -15.05
N ASP A 34 -29.18 3.24 -15.30
CA ASP A 34 -29.95 3.49 -16.53
C ASP A 34 -30.35 4.96 -16.68
N THR A 35 -30.34 5.74 -15.58
CA THR A 35 -30.55 7.19 -15.66
C THR A 35 -29.30 7.89 -16.18
N LEU A 36 -28.11 7.44 -15.76
CA LEU A 36 -26.82 7.99 -16.17
C LEU A 36 -26.41 7.51 -17.57
N PHE A 37 -26.80 6.29 -17.93
CA PHE A 37 -26.50 5.64 -19.20
C PHE A 37 -27.77 5.02 -19.81
N PRO A 38 -28.66 5.81 -20.42
CA PRO A 38 -29.93 5.32 -20.98
C PRO A 38 -29.76 4.20 -22.01
N ALA A 39 -28.67 4.23 -22.78
CA ALA A 39 -28.34 3.23 -23.79
C ALA A 39 -28.23 1.80 -23.23
N LEU A 40 -27.96 1.61 -21.94
CA LEU A 40 -27.84 0.28 -21.33
C LEU A 40 -29.12 -0.54 -21.39
N ARG A 41 -30.29 0.08 -21.57
CA ARG A 41 -31.59 -0.61 -21.65
C ARG A 41 -31.75 -1.48 -22.88
N GLU A 42 -31.11 -1.09 -23.97
CA GLU A 42 -31.33 -1.67 -25.29
C GLU A 42 -30.04 -2.24 -25.89
N ARG A 43 -28.91 -2.11 -25.17
CA ARG A 43 -27.59 -2.47 -25.71
C ARG A 43 -27.41 -3.99 -25.80
N PRO A 44 -27.27 -4.55 -27.01
CA PRO A 44 -27.07 -5.98 -27.16
C PRO A 44 -25.65 -6.37 -26.75
N LEU A 45 -25.46 -7.66 -26.42
CA LEU A 45 -24.14 -8.29 -26.38
C LEU A 45 -23.11 -7.68 -25.41
N SER A 46 -23.58 -6.87 -24.46
CA SER A 46 -22.74 -6.21 -23.45
C SER A 46 -22.48 -7.07 -22.22
N ASN A 47 -23.06 -8.27 -22.18
CA ASN A 47 -23.07 -9.20 -21.05
C ASN A 47 -22.44 -10.55 -21.41
N VAL A 48 -21.42 -10.57 -22.28
CA VAL A 48 -20.64 -11.78 -22.56
C VAL A 48 -20.04 -12.33 -21.25
N PRO A 49 -20.21 -13.64 -20.94
CA PRO A 49 -19.67 -14.22 -19.72
C PRO A 49 -18.14 -14.12 -19.65
N LEU A 50 -17.61 -13.77 -18.46
CA LEU A 50 -16.16 -13.68 -18.25
C LEU A 50 -15.42 -15.02 -18.43
N SER A 51 -16.14 -16.13 -18.26
CA SER A 51 -15.64 -17.49 -18.48
C SER A 51 -15.74 -17.96 -19.93
N ALA A 52 -16.23 -17.13 -20.86
CA ALA A 52 -16.34 -17.48 -22.26
C ALA A 52 -14.96 -17.71 -22.90
N ASP A 53 -14.88 -18.65 -23.84
CA ASP A 53 -13.65 -18.89 -24.59
C ASP A 53 -13.36 -17.76 -25.61
N PRO A 54 -12.12 -17.67 -26.13
CA PRO A 54 -11.75 -16.62 -27.07
C PRO A 54 -12.61 -16.55 -28.34
N ALA A 55 -13.09 -17.70 -28.85
CA ALA A 55 -13.91 -17.73 -30.07
C ALA A 55 -15.30 -17.14 -29.80
N PHE A 56 -15.90 -17.46 -28.65
CA PHE A 56 -17.17 -16.88 -28.24
C PHE A 56 -17.05 -15.37 -28.05
N VAL A 57 -15.99 -14.89 -27.37
CA VAL A 57 -15.74 -13.46 -27.18
C VAL A 57 -15.57 -12.77 -28.54
N SER A 58 -14.78 -13.34 -29.45
CA SER A 58 -14.60 -12.77 -30.79
C SER A 58 -15.89 -12.64 -31.59
N ASN A 59 -16.83 -13.58 -31.43
CA ASN A 59 -18.07 -13.62 -32.20
C ASN A 59 -19.19 -12.75 -31.60
N TYR A 60 -19.19 -12.57 -30.29
CA TYR A 60 -20.34 -11.99 -29.58
C TYR A 60 -20.00 -10.80 -28.70
N PHE A 61 -18.74 -10.46 -28.45
CA PHE A 61 -18.43 -9.31 -27.61
C PHE A 61 -18.66 -8.00 -28.37
N SER A 62 -19.46 -7.11 -27.79
CA SER A 62 -19.56 -5.72 -28.22
C SER A 62 -19.14 -4.78 -27.10
N PRO A 63 -18.20 -3.84 -27.34
CA PRO A 63 -17.89 -2.77 -26.39
C PRO A 63 -19.05 -1.78 -26.23
N GLY A 64 -20.02 -1.79 -27.15
CA GLY A 64 -21.09 -0.80 -27.25
C GLY A 64 -20.64 0.51 -27.88
N GLU A 65 -21.62 1.33 -28.27
CA GLU A 65 -21.39 2.73 -28.65
C GLU A 65 -21.62 3.65 -27.44
N GLY A 66 -20.78 4.67 -27.30
CA GLY A 66 -20.88 5.64 -26.22
C GLY A 66 -20.51 5.09 -24.83
N GLN A 67 -21.04 5.73 -23.79
CA GLN A 67 -20.77 5.37 -22.40
C GLN A 67 -21.86 4.46 -21.81
N PRO A 68 -21.51 3.54 -20.90
CA PRO A 68 -20.15 3.17 -20.49
C PRO A 68 -19.54 2.19 -21.52
N VAL A 69 -18.23 2.21 -21.71
CA VAL A 69 -17.55 1.29 -22.65
C VAL A 69 -17.44 -0.09 -22.00
N THR A 70 -18.09 -1.12 -22.55
CA THR A 70 -17.92 -2.50 -22.05
C THR A 70 -16.50 -2.96 -22.32
N ILE A 71 -15.85 -3.57 -21.32
CA ILE A 71 -14.53 -4.19 -21.43
C ILE A 71 -14.59 -5.68 -21.05
N HIS A 72 -13.68 -6.48 -21.61
CA HIS A 72 -13.59 -7.92 -21.34
C HIS A 72 -12.12 -8.38 -21.36
N PRO A 73 -11.67 -9.27 -20.44
CA PRO A 73 -10.25 -9.67 -20.34
C PRO A 73 -9.65 -10.27 -21.61
N LEU A 74 -10.48 -10.89 -22.46
CA LEU A 74 -10.09 -11.51 -23.72
C LEU A 74 -10.33 -10.64 -24.97
N ALA A 75 -10.87 -9.43 -24.79
CA ALA A 75 -11.12 -8.51 -25.91
C ALA A 75 -10.06 -7.39 -25.95
N PRO A 76 -9.73 -6.85 -27.13
CA PRO A 76 -8.87 -5.67 -27.22
C PRO A 76 -9.44 -4.50 -26.41
N PRO A 77 -8.60 -3.75 -25.68
CA PRO A 77 -9.06 -2.62 -24.89
C PRO A 77 -9.60 -1.52 -25.80
N LYS A 78 -10.79 -1.01 -25.47
CA LYS A 78 -11.43 0.12 -26.18
C LYS A 78 -11.67 1.36 -25.33
N ALA A 79 -11.64 1.24 -24.00
CA ALA A 79 -11.88 2.39 -23.12
C ALA A 79 -10.68 3.33 -23.12
N GLU A 80 -10.95 4.62 -23.20
CA GLU A 80 -9.96 5.70 -23.18
C GLU A 80 -10.01 6.48 -21.86
N SER A 81 -8.99 7.30 -21.61
CA SER A 81 -8.92 8.19 -20.45
C SER A 81 -10.19 9.04 -20.28
N GLY A 82 -10.77 8.99 -19.10
CA GLY A 82 -12.01 9.68 -18.75
C GLY A 82 -13.30 8.90 -19.00
N ASP A 83 -13.24 7.73 -19.65
CA ASP A 83 -14.40 6.86 -19.84
C ASP A 83 -14.85 6.17 -18.55
N CYS A 84 -16.10 5.70 -18.57
CA CYS A 84 -16.58 4.68 -17.65
C CYS A 84 -16.45 3.30 -18.30
N ALA A 85 -15.53 2.49 -17.79
CA ALA A 85 -15.33 1.10 -18.20
C ALA A 85 -16.33 0.20 -17.45
N LEU A 86 -17.21 -0.47 -18.20
CA LEU A 86 -18.18 -1.43 -17.66
C LEU A 86 -17.61 -2.86 -17.73
N VAL A 87 -17.56 -3.55 -16.60
CA VAL A 87 -17.19 -4.96 -16.53
C VAL A 87 -18.40 -5.81 -16.20
N ALA A 88 -19.05 -6.33 -17.23
CA ALA A 88 -20.26 -7.12 -17.07
C ALA A 88 -19.99 -8.44 -16.34
N ASN A 89 -21.01 -8.97 -15.66
CA ASN A 89 -20.98 -10.28 -15.01
C ASN A 89 -19.91 -10.44 -13.91
N TRP A 90 -19.37 -9.34 -13.37
CA TRP A 90 -18.29 -9.43 -12.37
C TRP A 90 -18.69 -10.21 -11.11
N HIS A 91 -19.97 -10.16 -10.72
CA HIS A 91 -20.54 -10.97 -9.63
C HIS A 91 -20.27 -12.49 -9.77
N THR A 92 -20.14 -13.01 -11.00
CA THR A 92 -19.83 -14.44 -11.23
C THR A 92 -18.42 -14.82 -10.77
N THR A 93 -17.51 -13.86 -10.70
CA THR A 93 -16.12 -14.06 -10.29
C THR A 93 -15.95 -14.18 -8.77
N LEU A 94 -16.93 -13.71 -7.99
CA LEU A 94 -16.86 -13.72 -6.53
C LEU A 94 -16.70 -15.14 -5.97
N LYS A 95 -17.23 -16.16 -6.66
CA LYS A 95 -17.08 -17.57 -6.30
C LYS A 95 -15.84 -18.25 -6.89
N ASN A 96 -15.03 -17.53 -7.67
CA ASN A 96 -13.80 -18.03 -8.30
C ASN A 96 -12.63 -17.08 -8.01
N PRO A 97 -12.03 -17.16 -6.81
CA PRO A 97 -11.03 -16.21 -6.36
C PRO A 97 -9.80 -16.05 -7.26
N ARG A 98 -9.35 -17.16 -7.87
CA ARG A 98 -8.21 -17.14 -8.80
C ARG A 98 -8.55 -16.33 -10.04
N SER A 99 -9.69 -16.62 -10.66
CA SER A 99 -10.12 -15.94 -11.88
C SER A 99 -10.40 -14.46 -11.63
N TYR A 100 -10.97 -14.12 -10.46
CA TYR A 100 -11.14 -12.73 -10.02
C TYR A 100 -9.82 -11.94 -10.11
N ALA A 101 -8.77 -12.43 -9.44
CA ALA A 101 -7.50 -11.72 -9.38
C ALA A 101 -6.79 -11.68 -10.74
N THR A 102 -6.83 -12.78 -11.51
CA THR A 102 -6.21 -12.84 -12.85
C THR A 102 -6.89 -11.90 -13.84
N TRP A 103 -8.22 -11.89 -13.90
CA TRP A 103 -8.95 -11.01 -14.81
C TRP A 103 -8.86 -9.56 -14.38
N LEU A 104 -8.86 -9.26 -13.08
CA LEU A 104 -8.67 -7.90 -12.59
C LEU A 104 -7.31 -7.35 -13.02
N ALA A 105 -6.24 -8.14 -12.85
CA ALA A 105 -4.89 -7.76 -13.28
C ALA A 105 -4.83 -7.47 -14.79
N THR A 106 -5.38 -8.38 -15.59
CA THR A 106 -5.43 -8.25 -17.07
C THR A 106 -6.15 -6.97 -17.50
N LEU A 107 -7.28 -6.65 -16.87
CA LEU A 107 -8.04 -5.45 -17.19
C LEU A 107 -7.32 -4.17 -16.71
N LYS A 108 -6.75 -4.15 -15.49
CA LYS A 108 -6.03 -2.97 -14.97
C LYS A 108 -4.75 -2.67 -15.76
N GLU A 109 -4.13 -3.68 -16.36
CA GLU A 109 -2.98 -3.53 -17.25
C GLU A 109 -3.34 -2.98 -18.63
N SER A 110 -4.54 -3.27 -19.13
CA SER A 110 -4.96 -2.89 -20.49
C SER A 110 -5.75 -1.59 -20.57
N ILE A 111 -6.40 -1.16 -19.48
CA ILE A 111 -7.27 0.02 -19.46
C ILE A 111 -6.57 1.23 -18.83
N PRO A 112 -6.72 2.46 -19.38
CA PRO A 112 -6.14 3.65 -18.79
C PRO A 112 -6.52 3.82 -17.30
N PRO A 113 -5.56 4.18 -16.43
CA PRO A 113 -5.82 4.32 -15.00
C PRO A 113 -6.83 5.41 -14.64
N ASP A 114 -7.03 6.41 -15.50
CA ASP A 114 -7.98 7.50 -15.30
C ASP A 114 -9.37 7.22 -15.91
N THR A 115 -9.79 5.96 -15.90
CA THR A 115 -11.18 5.53 -16.17
C THR A 115 -11.95 5.27 -14.87
N ALA A 116 -13.26 5.55 -14.88
CA ALA A 116 -14.18 5.05 -13.86
C ALA A 116 -14.56 3.60 -14.15
N TRP A 117 -14.77 2.77 -13.12
CA TRP A 117 -15.05 1.34 -13.28
C TRP A 117 -16.43 0.99 -12.74
N TYR A 118 -17.27 0.42 -13.58
CA TYR A 118 -18.64 0.03 -13.25
C TYR A 118 -18.78 -1.50 -13.23
N ALA A 119 -19.26 -2.04 -12.10
CA ALA A 119 -19.62 -3.45 -11.94
C ALA A 119 -21.15 -3.62 -11.82
N PRO A 120 -21.88 -3.80 -12.94
CA PRO A 120 -23.33 -3.97 -12.90
C PRO A 120 -23.75 -5.18 -12.08
N ALA A 121 -24.85 -5.04 -11.34
CA ALA A 121 -25.48 -6.09 -10.54
C ALA A 121 -24.50 -6.91 -9.67
N SER A 122 -23.43 -6.29 -9.17
CA SER A 122 -22.38 -7.00 -8.42
C SER A 122 -22.28 -6.63 -6.95
N ALA A 123 -22.74 -5.44 -6.57
CA ALA A 123 -22.58 -4.94 -5.21
C ALA A 123 -23.75 -5.34 -4.32
N LEU A 124 -23.43 -6.07 -3.26
CA LEU A 124 -24.23 -6.23 -2.05
C LEU A 124 -23.48 -5.51 -0.91
N PRO A 125 -24.14 -5.15 0.20
CA PRO A 125 -23.44 -4.59 1.36
C PRO A 125 -22.25 -5.48 1.79
N SER A 126 -22.40 -6.81 1.72
CA SER A 126 -21.34 -7.78 2.04
C SER A 126 -20.14 -7.78 1.09
N THR A 127 -20.30 -7.33 -0.16
CA THR A 127 -19.26 -7.38 -1.21
C THR A 127 -18.74 -6.01 -1.61
N ALA A 128 -19.42 -4.94 -1.22
CA ALA A 128 -19.09 -3.56 -1.61
C ALA A 128 -17.65 -3.18 -1.23
N CYS A 129 -17.20 -3.53 -0.02
CA CYS A 129 -15.82 -3.26 0.41
C CYS A 129 -14.78 -3.91 -0.51
N LEU A 130 -14.96 -5.18 -0.88
CA LEU A 130 -14.07 -5.90 -1.79
C LEU A 130 -14.06 -5.32 -3.21
N LEU A 131 -15.23 -4.98 -3.73
CA LEU A 131 -15.34 -4.39 -5.06
C LEU A 131 -14.66 -3.01 -5.12
N VAL A 132 -14.83 -2.19 -4.09
CA VAL A 132 -14.13 -0.91 -4.03
C VAL A 132 -12.62 -1.11 -3.82
N TYR A 133 -12.22 -2.03 -2.95
CA TYR A 133 -10.80 -2.37 -2.70
C TYR A 133 -10.07 -2.85 -3.96
N SER A 134 -10.77 -3.54 -4.86
CA SER A 134 -10.27 -3.96 -6.18
C SER A 134 -10.34 -2.87 -7.25
N GLY A 135 -10.84 -1.68 -6.91
CA GLY A 135 -10.84 -0.50 -7.77
C GLY A 135 -12.04 -0.38 -8.70
N PHE A 136 -13.21 -0.89 -8.29
CA PHE A 136 -14.50 -0.50 -8.86
C PHE A 136 -15.03 0.76 -8.17
N ASP A 137 -15.64 1.66 -8.96
CA ASP A 137 -16.09 2.95 -8.50
C ASP A 137 -17.63 3.07 -8.54
N LEU A 138 -18.27 2.58 -9.60
CA LEU A 138 -19.70 2.72 -9.82
C LEU A 138 -20.41 1.38 -9.64
N PHE A 139 -21.59 1.43 -9.01
CA PHE A 139 -22.49 0.29 -8.79
C PHE A 139 -23.94 0.66 -9.11
N ASP A 140 -24.80 -0.35 -9.18
CA ASP A 140 -26.25 -0.19 -9.30
C ASP A 140 -27.00 -0.94 -8.19
N TYR A 141 -28.29 -0.69 -8.09
CA TYR A 141 -29.16 -1.35 -7.10
C TYR A 141 -29.67 -2.72 -7.55
N ARG A 142 -29.27 -3.27 -8.70
CA ARG A 142 -29.88 -4.48 -9.28
C ARG A 142 -29.65 -5.71 -8.41
N ALA A 143 -28.45 -5.85 -7.83
CA ALA A 143 -28.13 -6.98 -6.95
C ALA A 143 -28.95 -6.98 -5.66
N VAL A 144 -29.08 -5.81 -5.02
CA VAL A 144 -29.87 -5.66 -3.79
C VAL A 144 -31.37 -5.76 -4.05
N ASP A 145 -31.86 -5.25 -5.18
CA ASP A 145 -33.25 -5.40 -5.61
C ASP A 145 -33.60 -6.86 -5.90
N LEU A 146 -32.70 -7.60 -6.56
CA LEU A 146 -32.85 -9.03 -6.78
C LEU A 146 -32.87 -9.79 -5.44
N ALA A 147 -31.97 -9.44 -4.52
CA ALA A 147 -31.95 -10.02 -3.18
C ALA A 147 -33.28 -9.78 -2.44
N SER A 148 -33.84 -8.57 -2.52
CA SER A 148 -35.16 -8.27 -1.95
C SER A 148 -36.27 -9.12 -2.57
N ALA A 149 -36.29 -9.27 -3.90
CA ALA A 149 -37.26 -10.13 -4.60
C ALA A 149 -37.12 -11.61 -4.18
N GLN A 150 -35.90 -12.04 -3.86
CA GLN A 150 -35.59 -13.37 -3.31
C GLN A 150 -35.84 -13.48 -1.80
N LYS A 151 -36.45 -12.47 -1.17
CA LYS A 151 -36.69 -12.40 0.28
C LYS A 151 -35.40 -12.53 1.11
N ARG A 152 -34.34 -11.86 0.66
CA ARG A 152 -33.04 -11.78 1.34
C ARG A 152 -32.84 -10.39 1.95
N PHE A 153 -32.44 -10.37 3.23
CA PHE A 153 -32.07 -9.19 4.00
C PHE A 153 -30.55 -9.02 3.96
N CYS A 154 -30.06 -7.89 3.47
CA CYS A 154 -28.65 -7.69 3.18
C CYS A 154 -27.95 -6.82 4.24
N LEU A 155 -26.84 -7.34 4.76
CA LEU A 155 -25.95 -6.64 5.69
C LEU A 155 -24.49 -6.75 5.22
N PRO A 156 -23.56 -5.91 5.75
CA PRO A 156 -22.13 -6.08 5.50
C PRO A 156 -21.59 -7.46 5.92
N GLU A 157 -22.24 -8.12 6.87
CA GLU A 157 -21.89 -9.46 7.34
C GLU A 157 -22.38 -10.59 6.42
N GLY A 158 -23.26 -10.30 5.45
CA GLY A 158 -23.82 -11.28 4.53
C GLY A 158 -25.30 -11.04 4.24
N GLU A 159 -25.93 -12.01 3.56
CA GLU A 159 -27.37 -11.96 3.29
C GLU A 159 -28.10 -13.06 4.05
N PHE A 160 -29.25 -12.68 4.61
CA PHE A 160 -30.03 -13.46 5.55
C PHE A 160 -31.47 -13.60 5.04
N PRO A 161 -32.31 -14.49 5.61
CA PRO A 161 -33.74 -14.49 5.31
C PRO A 161 -34.42 -13.15 5.69
N ALA A 162 -35.45 -12.74 4.94
CA ALA A 162 -36.20 -11.51 5.18
C ALA A 162 -36.75 -11.38 6.62
N SER A 163 -37.03 -12.51 7.29
CA SER A 163 -37.51 -12.54 8.68
C SER A 163 -36.52 -11.91 9.68
N LEU A 164 -35.24 -11.74 9.32
CA LEU A 164 -34.28 -11.03 10.16
C LEU A 164 -34.68 -9.56 10.40
N MET A 165 -35.48 -8.98 9.50
CA MET A 165 -36.00 -7.62 9.69
C MET A 165 -36.84 -7.49 10.98
N GLU A 166 -37.57 -8.55 11.34
CA GLU A 166 -38.48 -8.56 12.49
C GLU A 166 -37.72 -8.63 13.83
N THR A 167 -36.42 -8.96 13.83
CA THR A 167 -35.62 -9.14 15.05
C THR A 167 -35.03 -7.84 15.59
N GLY A 168 -35.17 -6.72 14.87
CA GLY A 168 -34.63 -5.42 15.28
C GLY A 168 -33.12 -5.25 15.05
N VAL A 169 -32.48 -6.11 14.25
CA VAL A 169 -31.04 -6.02 13.91
C VAL A 169 -30.69 -4.71 13.20
N CYS A 170 -31.64 -4.06 12.53
CA CYS A 170 -31.45 -2.77 11.89
C CYS A 170 -32.64 -1.84 12.14
N GLY A 171 -32.36 -0.60 12.53
CA GLY A 171 -33.37 0.45 12.75
C GLY A 171 -33.53 1.43 11.58
N CYS A 172 -33.16 1.04 10.35
CA CYS A 172 -33.28 1.93 9.18
C CYS A 172 -34.75 2.20 8.80
N GLU A 173 -34.98 3.20 7.94
CA GLU A 173 -36.32 3.55 7.49
C GLU A 173 -37.03 2.38 6.79
N GLY A 174 -36.34 1.65 5.90
CA GLY A 174 -36.89 0.44 5.29
C GLY A 174 -37.32 -0.61 6.32
N CYS A 175 -36.55 -0.83 7.39
CA CYS A 175 -36.94 -1.78 8.44
C CYS A 175 -38.15 -1.29 9.26
N ARG A 176 -38.23 0.02 9.53
CA ARG A 176 -39.37 0.59 10.27
C ARG A 176 -40.67 0.51 9.46
N ASP A 177 -40.57 0.68 8.15
CA ASP A 177 -41.70 0.65 7.22
C ASP A 177 -42.05 -0.77 6.74
N GLY A 178 -41.26 -1.80 7.12
CA GLY A 178 -41.41 -3.16 6.60
C GLY A 178 -41.01 -3.32 5.11
N ASP A 179 -40.26 -2.36 4.55
CA ASP A 179 -39.81 -2.33 3.17
C ASP A 179 -38.38 -2.90 3.02
N LEU A 180 -38.32 -4.18 2.63
CA LEU A 180 -37.08 -4.91 2.37
C LEU A 180 -36.26 -4.33 1.22
N LYS A 181 -36.91 -3.80 0.19
CA LYS A 181 -36.22 -3.21 -0.95
C LYS A 181 -35.51 -1.94 -0.52
N ARG A 182 -36.22 -1.06 0.19
CA ARG A 182 -35.66 0.16 0.75
C ARG A 182 -34.54 -0.13 1.75
N HIS A 183 -34.72 -1.14 2.62
CA HIS A 183 -33.66 -1.57 3.54
C HIS A 183 -32.38 -1.96 2.79
N ASN A 184 -32.46 -2.86 1.82
CA ASN A 184 -31.27 -3.37 1.13
C ASN A 184 -30.54 -2.27 0.33
N ARG A 185 -31.28 -1.36 -0.33
CA ARG A 185 -30.68 -0.19 -1.00
C ARG A 185 -29.96 0.72 0.00
N LEU A 186 -30.61 1.07 1.12
CA LEU A 186 -30.00 1.88 2.18
C LEU A 186 -28.78 1.20 2.82
N ALA A 187 -28.80 -0.11 2.97
CA ALA A 187 -27.66 -0.87 3.50
C ALA A 187 -26.45 -0.78 2.57
N LEU A 188 -26.66 -0.87 1.24
CA LEU A 188 -25.60 -0.72 0.26
C LEU A 188 -25.00 0.69 0.28
N ASP A 189 -25.85 1.72 0.27
CA ASP A 189 -25.41 3.12 0.31
C ASP A 189 -24.56 3.40 1.56
N ARG A 190 -24.98 2.86 2.71
CA ARG A 190 -24.26 3.02 3.99
C ARG A 190 -22.90 2.34 3.98
N GLU A 191 -22.80 1.11 3.46
CA GLU A 191 -21.51 0.44 3.38
C GLU A 191 -20.57 1.16 2.40
N ILE A 192 -21.06 1.62 1.24
CA ILE A 192 -20.24 2.42 0.32
C ILE A 192 -19.78 3.72 1.01
N ALA A 193 -20.65 4.41 1.74
CA ALA A 193 -20.27 5.61 2.49
C ALA A 193 -19.22 5.32 3.58
N LEU A 194 -19.31 4.19 4.28
CA LEU A 194 -18.31 3.74 5.24
C LEU A 194 -16.97 3.46 4.55
N VAL A 195 -16.99 2.71 3.44
CA VAL A 195 -15.80 2.40 2.65
C VAL A 195 -15.12 3.68 2.17
N ARG A 196 -15.88 4.69 1.72
CA ARG A 196 -15.35 6.02 1.38
C ARG A 196 -14.58 6.63 2.54
N HIS A 197 -15.17 6.65 3.74
CA HIS A 197 -14.49 7.18 4.93
C HIS A 197 -13.13 6.47 5.17
N TYR A 198 -13.07 5.16 5.00
CA TYR A 198 -11.83 4.40 5.18
C TYR A 198 -10.78 4.66 4.07
N ILE A 199 -11.19 4.96 2.84
CA ILE A 199 -10.29 5.47 1.79
C ILE A 199 -9.70 6.81 2.23
N GLU A 200 -10.54 7.74 2.69
CA GLU A 200 -10.07 9.07 3.13
C GLU A 200 -9.13 9.02 4.32
N ALA A 201 -9.36 8.06 5.22
CA ALA A 201 -8.52 7.82 6.38
C ALA A 201 -7.22 7.06 6.03
N GLY A 202 -7.09 6.53 4.81
CA GLY A 202 -5.96 5.69 4.40
C GLY A 202 -5.89 4.36 5.16
N ARG A 203 -7.05 3.80 5.50
CA ARG A 203 -7.23 2.58 6.31
C ARG A 203 -8.10 1.53 5.62
N LEU A 204 -8.26 1.59 4.30
CA LEU A 204 -9.16 0.68 3.59
C LEU A 204 -8.72 -0.78 3.73
N ARG A 205 -7.42 -1.05 3.75
CA ARG A 205 -6.89 -2.41 3.91
C ARG A 205 -7.33 -3.04 5.23
N GLU A 206 -7.34 -2.28 6.33
CA GLU A 206 -7.82 -2.74 7.64
C GLU A 206 -9.32 -3.07 7.61
N LEU A 207 -10.14 -2.24 6.94
CA LEU A 207 -11.56 -2.54 6.76
C LEU A 207 -11.74 -3.83 5.95
N MET A 208 -10.98 -4.01 4.87
CA MET A 208 -11.05 -5.20 4.02
C MET A 208 -10.68 -6.47 4.80
N GLU A 209 -9.60 -6.44 5.60
CA GLU A 209 -9.18 -7.56 6.45
C GLU A 209 -10.21 -7.92 7.53
N SER A 210 -11.03 -6.96 7.96
CA SER A 210 -12.17 -7.19 8.84
C SER A 210 -13.35 -7.81 8.08
N ARG A 211 -13.71 -7.24 6.92
CA ARG A 211 -14.88 -7.62 6.13
C ARG A 211 -14.76 -9.00 5.47
N CYS A 212 -13.59 -9.35 4.95
CA CYS A 212 -13.44 -10.60 4.18
C CYS A 212 -13.72 -11.86 5.01
N ARG A 213 -13.60 -11.79 6.35
CA ARG A 213 -13.65 -12.96 7.24
C ARG A 213 -15.01 -13.66 7.31
N ALA A 214 -16.08 -12.99 6.91
CA ALA A 214 -17.42 -13.58 6.86
C ALA A 214 -17.60 -14.54 5.67
N ASP A 215 -16.70 -14.53 4.68
CA ASP A 215 -16.83 -15.31 3.45
C ASP A 215 -15.50 -15.89 2.95
N ALA A 216 -15.47 -17.22 2.75
CA ALA A 216 -14.26 -17.93 2.33
C ALA A 216 -13.76 -17.48 0.94
N ALA A 217 -14.66 -17.09 0.03
CA ALA A 217 -14.28 -16.66 -1.30
C ALA A 217 -13.64 -15.27 -1.26
N GLN A 218 -14.14 -14.35 -0.44
CA GLN A 218 -13.50 -13.04 -0.22
C GLN A 218 -12.11 -13.16 0.41
N VAL A 219 -11.91 -14.05 1.39
CA VAL A 219 -10.57 -14.37 1.92
C VAL A 219 -9.67 -14.89 0.80
N GLY A 220 -10.18 -15.81 -0.03
CA GLY A 220 -9.46 -16.32 -1.19
C GLY A 220 -9.05 -15.21 -2.16
N ILE A 221 -9.96 -14.28 -2.47
CA ILE A 221 -9.71 -13.17 -3.41
C ILE A 221 -8.61 -12.28 -2.85
N LEU A 222 -8.71 -11.87 -1.58
CA LEU A 222 -7.69 -11.06 -0.92
C LEU A 222 -6.29 -11.72 -1.02
N ARG A 223 -6.20 -13.02 -0.74
CA ARG A 223 -4.94 -13.78 -0.84
C ARG A 223 -4.40 -13.84 -2.27
N PHE A 224 -5.25 -14.00 -3.28
CA PHE A 224 -4.79 -13.99 -4.68
C PHE A 224 -4.37 -12.58 -5.15
N LEU A 225 -5.03 -11.53 -4.67
CA LEU A 225 -4.60 -10.15 -4.89
C LEU A 225 -3.23 -9.90 -4.25
N ASP A 226 -3.02 -10.31 -2.99
CA ASP A 226 -1.74 -10.16 -2.29
C ASP A 226 -0.59 -10.91 -2.98
N ARG A 227 -0.86 -12.12 -3.49
CA ARG A 227 0.11 -12.88 -4.30
C ARG A 227 0.49 -12.17 -5.59
N ASN A 228 -0.41 -11.33 -6.15
CA ASN A 228 -0.10 -10.50 -7.30
C ASN A 228 0.58 -9.19 -6.87
N TYR A 229 1.75 -9.32 -6.24
CA TYR A 229 2.52 -8.21 -5.70
C TYR A 229 2.80 -7.10 -6.73
N ALA A 230 3.15 -7.46 -7.97
CA ALA A 230 3.45 -6.49 -9.02
C ALA A 230 2.23 -5.60 -9.36
N LEU A 231 1.01 -6.13 -9.29
CA LEU A 231 -0.20 -5.34 -9.43
C LEU A 231 -0.44 -4.48 -8.18
N MET A 232 -0.49 -5.08 -6.99
CA MET A 232 -0.92 -4.36 -5.79
C MET A 232 0.08 -3.29 -5.35
N GLU A 233 1.38 -3.59 -5.39
CA GLU A 233 2.44 -2.69 -4.94
C GLU A 233 2.50 -1.40 -5.76
N ARG A 234 2.18 -1.45 -7.07
CA ARG A 234 2.33 -0.28 -7.95
C ARG A 234 1.34 0.85 -7.63
N PHE A 235 0.19 0.53 -7.03
CA PHE A 235 -0.87 1.49 -6.68
C PHE A 235 -0.82 1.95 -5.22
N LEU A 236 0.08 1.40 -4.40
CA LEU A 236 0.17 1.75 -2.98
C LEU A 236 1.17 2.89 -2.76
N PRO A 237 0.85 3.88 -1.91
CA PRO A 237 1.78 4.96 -1.59
C PRO A 237 2.99 4.43 -0.82
N VAL A 238 4.13 5.11 -0.90
CA VAL A 238 5.35 4.74 -0.15
C VAL A 238 5.23 4.94 1.35
N ALA A 239 4.35 5.85 1.77
CA ALA A 239 4.05 6.10 3.17
C ALA A 239 2.64 6.65 3.34
N ARG A 240 2.04 6.34 4.50
CA ARG A 240 0.72 6.83 4.90
C ARG A 240 0.86 7.88 6.01
N ALA A 241 -0.12 8.75 6.14
CA ALA A 241 -0.21 9.72 7.23
C ALA A 241 -0.69 9.10 8.55
N VAL A 242 -1.18 7.86 8.49
CA VAL A 242 -1.69 7.10 9.64
C VAL A 242 -0.80 5.88 9.90
N PRO A 243 -0.72 5.40 11.16
CA PRO A 243 -0.07 4.14 11.45
C PRO A 243 -0.75 2.96 10.73
N MET A 244 0.04 2.04 10.22
CA MET A 244 -0.43 0.76 9.68
C MET A 244 -0.87 -0.15 10.82
N LEU A 245 -2.11 -0.65 10.80
CA LEU A 245 -2.55 -1.62 11.80
C LEU A 245 -2.37 -3.02 11.24
N ALA A 246 -1.38 -3.74 11.76
CA ALA A 246 -1.10 -5.13 11.44
C ALA A 246 -1.74 -6.03 12.51
N THR A 247 -3.06 -6.22 12.42
CA THR A 247 -3.85 -6.91 13.44
C THR A 247 -4.34 -8.28 13.00
N THR A 248 -3.99 -8.72 11.79
CA THR A 248 -4.41 -9.99 11.22
C THR A 248 -3.26 -10.74 10.54
N ALA A 249 -3.41 -12.04 10.31
CA ALA A 249 -2.44 -12.84 9.57
C ALA A 249 -2.27 -12.31 8.11
N GLU A 250 -3.36 -11.89 7.49
CA GLU A 250 -3.38 -11.26 6.16
C GLU A 250 -2.56 -9.97 6.12
N SER A 251 -2.32 -9.32 7.26
CA SER A 251 -1.46 -8.14 7.31
C SER A 251 -0.03 -8.45 6.86
N GLN A 252 0.53 -9.65 7.14
CA GLN A 252 1.90 -10.03 6.75
C GLN A 252 2.12 -9.99 5.23
N ASN A 253 1.06 -10.25 4.46
CA ASN A 253 1.10 -10.30 3.00
C ASN A 253 0.88 -8.93 2.33
N ARG A 254 0.76 -7.85 3.11
CA ARG A 254 0.62 -6.50 2.55
C ARG A 254 1.87 -6.10 1.76
N SER A 255 1.65 -5.49 0.60
CA SER A 255 2.73 -5.08 -0.29
C SER A 255 3.65 -4.03 0.35
N GLU A 256 3.17 -3.19 1.27
CA GLU A 256 4.01 -2.24 2.00
C GLU A 256 5.09 -2.92 2.85
N ILE A 257 4.79 -4.09 3.44
CA ILE A 257 5.73 -4.86 4.26
C ILE A 257 6.80 -5.49 3.38
N ARG A 258 6.38 -6.19 2.32
CA ARG A 258 7.29 -6.78 1.35
C ARG A 258 8.18 -5.72 0.71
N ARG A 259 7.63 -4.57 0.33
CA ARG A 259 8.40 -3.43 -0.20
C ARG A 259 9.46 -2.96 0.79
N PHE A 260 9.10 -2.80 2.07
CA PHE A 260 10.06 -2.38 3.08
C PHE A 260 11.19 -3.40 3.23
N ALA A 261 10.86 -4.69 3.38
CA ALA A 261 11.82 -5.77 3.51
C ALA A 261 12.74 -5.90 2.28
N ASP A 262 12.17 -5.92 1.07
CA ASP A 262 12.95 -5.99 -0.18
C ASP A 262 13.90 -4.78 -0.30
N ARG A 263 13.46 -3.55 0.07
CA ARG A 263 14.36 -2.38 0.10
C ARG A 263 15.47 -2.49 1.17
N VAL A 264 15.21 -3.12 2.31
CA VAL A 264 16.24 -3.40 3.34
C VAL A 264 17.25 -4.44 2.86
N ILE A 265 16.82 -5.41 2.04
CA ILE A 265 17.67 -6.47 1.51
C ILE A 265 18.47 -5.98 0.30
N GLU A 266 17.85 -5.22 -0.60
CA GLU A 266 18.40 -4.94 -1.94
C GLU A 266 19.05 -3.55 -2.08
N ARG A 267 18.66 -2.58 -1.24
CA ARG A 267 19.05 -1.17 -1.42
C ARG A 267 19.79 -0.58 -0.25
N PHE A 268 19.41 -0.96 0.98
CA PHE A 268 19.98 -0.42 2.20
C PHE A 268 21.46 -0.77 2.30
N ILE A 269 22.29 0.23 2.61
CA ILE A 269 23.73 0.05 2.86
C ILE A 269 23.97 0.13 4.36
N PRO A 270 24.35 -0.97 5.03
CA PRO A 270 24.63 -0.97 6.47
C PRO A 270 25.77 -0.02 6.84
N THR A 271 25.70 0.57 8.04
CA THR A 271 26.84 1.34 8.60
C THR A 271 28.10 0.48 8.69
N ARG A 272 27.94 -0.81 9.01
CA ARG A 272 29.00 -1.79 9.22
C ARG A 272 28.47 -3.20 9.01
N THR A 273 29.37 -4.12 8.66
CA THR A 273 29.06 -5.54 8.42
C THR A 273 30.03 -6.49 9.15
N ASP A 274 30.73 -6.03 10.19
CA ASP A 274 31.61 -6.87 11.00
C ASP A 274 30.85 -7.62 12.09
N VAL A 275 30.07 -6.92 12.92
CA VAL A 275 29.27 -7.54 14.00
C VAL A 275 27.85 -7.02 13.97
N ALA A 276 26.88 -7.94 13.98
CA ALA A 276 25.45 -7.64 14.14
C ALA A 276 24.96 -8.07 15.53
N VAL A 277 24.04 -7.28 16.10
CA VAL A 277 23.24 -7.66 17.26
C VAL A 277 21.77 -7.59 16.86
N LEU A 278 21.09 -8.74 16.96
CA LEU A 278 19.65 -8.84 16.84
C LEU A 278 18.98 -8.48 18.17
N LEU A 279 18.07 -7.51 18.13
CA LEU A 279 17.34 -6.99 19.30
C LEU A 279 15.83 -7.21 19.14
N PRO A 280 15.07 -7.41 20.23
CA PRO A 280 13.62 -7.51 20.16
C PRO A 280 13.03 -6.13 19.84
N CYS A 281 11.80 -6.11 19.33
CA CYS A 281 11.07 -4.87 19.10
C CYS A 281 10.52 -4.24 20.40
N SER A 282 9.91 -3.06 20.29
CA SER A 282 9.16 -2.44 21.39
C SER A 282 7.84 -1.82 20.93
N ALA A 283 6.85 -1.80 21.81
CA ALA A 283 5.55 -1.17 21.54
C ALA A 283 5.70 0.33 21.18
N ARG A 284 6.56 1.05 21.92
CA ARG A 284 6.88 2.45 21.60
C ARG A 284 7.83 2.52 20.39
N LYS A 285 7.44 3.27 19.37
CA LYS A 285 8.24 3.57 18.18
C LYS A 285 8.49 5.08 18.06
N PRO A 286 9.61 5.53 17.47
CA PRO A 286 10.79 4.72 17.09
C PRO A 286 11.42 4.03 18.31
N TYR A 287 11.99 2.85 18.08
CA TYR A 287 12.34 1.91 19.15
C TYR A 287 13.33 2.50 20.15
N SER A 288 14.32 3.27 19.71
CA SER A 288 15.31 3.96 20.55
C SER A 288 14.72 4.86 21.64
N LEU A 289 13.46 5.30 21.50
CA LEU A 289 12.79 6.10 22.52
C LEU A 289 12.17 5.27 23.65
N SER A 290 12.07 3.95 23.49
CA SER A 290 11.58 3.03 24.51
C SER A 290 12.59 2.84 25.65
N ARG A 291 12.10 2.44 26.82
CA ARG A 291 12.97 2.16 27.98
C ARG A 291 13.94 1.01 27.71
N SER A 292 13.44 -0.07 27.10
CA SER A 292 14.23 -1.27 26.80
C SER A 292 15.37 -0.95 25.83
N HIS A 293 15.09 -0.26 24.73
CA HIS A 293 16.14 0.08 23.77
C HIS A 293 17.15 1.10 24.29
N ARG A 294 16.80 1.98 25.23
CA ARG A 294 17.82 2.83 25.88
C ARG A 294 18.86 1.97 26.62
N LEU A 295 18.43 0.87 27.24
CA LEU A 295 19.36 -0.08 27.85
C LEU A 295 20.21 -0.76 26.78
N PHE A 296 19.58 -1.29 25.72
CA PHE A 296 20.32 -1.95 24.63
C PHE A 296 21.31 -1.02 23.94
N VAL A 297 20.93 0.22 23.60
CA VAL A 297 21.81 1.21 22.98
C VAL A 297 23.01 1.53 23.89
N ASN A 298 22.78 1.69 25.19
CA ASN A 298 23.85 1.92 26.15
C ASN A 298 24.77 0.69 26.31
N THR A 299 24.21 -0.52 26.27
CA THR A 299 24.98 -1.76 26.37
C THR A 299 25.76 -2.04 25.09
N VAL A 300 25.16 -1.89 23.91
CA VAL A 300 25.84 -2.08 22.63
C VAL A 300 26.92 -1.01 22.43
N ASP A 301 26.65 0.24 22.82
CA ASP A 301 27.58 1.37 22.75
C ASP A 301 28.30 1.45 21.41
N ARG A 302 27.53 1.34 20.31
CA ARG A 302 28.02 1.43 18.93
C ARG A 302 29.05 0.36 18.54
N ARG A 303 29.18 -0.74 19.31
CA ARG A 303 30.13 -1.82 19.06
C ARG A 303 29.66 -2.87 18.05
N ALA A 304 28.38 -2.85 17.70
CA ALA A 304 27.78 -3.69 16.68
C ALA A 304 26.73 -2.91 15.87
N HIS A 305 26.31 -3.46 14.74
CA HIS A 305 25.15 -3.01 14.00
C HIS A 305 23.88 -3.53 14.68
N GLU A 306 22.98 -2.63 15.04
CA GLU A 306 21.73 -2.97 15.72
C GLU A 306 20.62 -3.26 14.70
N LEU A 307 20.14 -4.50 14.69
CA LEU A 307 19.06 -4.97 13.82
C LEU A 307 17.89 -5.41 14.70
N ILE A 308 16.72 -4.81 14.50
CA ILE A 308 15.53 -5.06 15.33
C ILE A 308 14.64 -6.09 14.64
N VAL A 309 14.43 -7.24 15.29
CA VAL A 309 13.56 -8.31 14.80
C VAL A 309 12.13 -8.03 15.22
N THR A 310 11.20 -7.99 14.27
CA THR A 310 9.80 -7.63 14.55
C THR A 310 8.81 -8.22 13.57
N SER A 311 7.60 -8.51 14.04
CA SER A 311 6.45 -8.77 13.19
C SER A 311 5.67 -7.47 12.90
N PRO A 312 5.17 -7.25 11.67
CA PRO A 312 5.33 -8.12 10.51
C PRO A 312 6.52 -7.73 9.62
N LEU A 313 7.32 -6.73 9.99
CA LEU A 313 8.35 -6.15 9.09
C LEU A 313 9.59 -7.03 8.88
N GLY A 314 9.74 -8.08 9.66
CA GLY A 314 10.89 -8.97 9.62
C GLY A 314 12.08 -8.39 10.38
N LEU A 315 12.81 -7.48 9.72
CA LEU A 315 14.06 -6.91 10.22
C LEU A 315 14.12 -5.41 9.96
N VAL A 316 14.40 -4.62 11.00
CA VAL A 316 14.53 -3.17 10.91
C VAL A 316 15.92 -2.75 11.39
N PRO A 317 16.82 -2.29 10.50
CA PRO A 317 18.06 -1.64 10.90
C PRO A 317 17.79 -0.37 11.73
N ARG A 318 18.61 -0.10 12.75
CA ARG A 318 18.46 1.08 13.62
C ARG A 318 18.40 2.40 12.85
N GLU A 319 19.11 2.48 11.73
CA GLU A 319 19.12 3.61 10.78
C GLU A 319 17.72 3.94 10.25
N LEU A 320 16.83 2.95 10.14
CA LEU A 320 15.52 3.07 9.51
C LEU A 320 14.36 3.08 10.51
N GLU A 321 14.63 3.04 11.83
CA GLU A 321 13.56 2.90 12.86
C GLU A 321 12.51 4.03 12.85
N ARG A 322 12.83 5.18 12.23
CA ARG A 322 11.95 6.35 12.15
C ARG A 322 11.18 6.41 10.82
N VAL A 323 11.55 5.57 9.86
CA VAL A 323 10.98 5.57 8.51
C VAL A 323 9.69 4.75 8.50
N TYR A 324 8.68 5.15 7.73
CA TYR A 324 7.48 4.36 7.50
C TYR A 324 7.83 3.06 6.72
N PRO A 325 7.25 1.89 7.07
CA PRO A 325 6.32 1.65 8.19
C PRO A 325 6.99 1.38 9.54
N ALA A 326 8.30 1.19 9.63
CA ALA A 326 9.01 0.83 10.88
C ALA A 326 8.72 1.74 12.09
N GLY A 327 8.65 3.05 11.87
CA GLY A 327 8.27 4.02 12.91
C GLY A 327 6.76 4.12 13.17
N HIS A 328 5.92 3.48 12.35
CA HIS A 328 4.52 3.85 12.12
C HIS A 328 3.61 2.64 11.89
N TYR A 329 3.79 1.58 12.66
CA TYR A 329 2.86 0.44 12.66
C TYR A 329 2.39 0.14 14.08
N ASP A 330 1.29 -0.59 14.20
CA ASP A 330 0.81 -1.16 15.44
C ASP A 330 0.43 -2.63 15.24
N VAL A 331 0.65 -3.44 16.27
CA VAL A 331 0.48 -4.91 16.22
C VAL A 331 0.13 -5.41 17.63
N PRO A 332 -0.72 -6.44 17.77
CA PRO A 332 -0.93 -7.10 19.05
C PRO A 332 0.38 -7.68 19.61
N VAL A 333 0.84 -7.19 20.76
CA VAL A 333 2.08 -7.66 21.42
C VAL A 333 1.73 -8.78 22.40
N THR A 334 1.55 -10.00 21.89
CA THR A 334 1.23 -11.19 22.72
C THR A 334 2.47 -11.98 23.13
N GLY A 335 3.61 -11.78 22.44
CA GLY A 335 4.81 -12.59 22.59
C GLY A 335 4.75 -13.97 21.91
N TYR A 336 3.58 -14.35 21.38
CA TYR A 336 3.38 -15.57 20.61
C TYR A 336 3.45 -15.26 19.12
N TRP A 337 4.35 -15.93 18.40
CA TRP A 337 4.44 -15.89 16.94
C TRP A 337 4.04 -17.24 16.37
N ASP A 338 3.09 -17.25 15.43
CA ASP A 338 2.64 -18.48 14.80
C ASP A 338 3.66 -19.01 13.78
N ARG A 339 3.42 -20.21 13.25
CA ARG A 339 4.38 -20.87 12.33
C ARG A 339 4.51 -20.15 10.99
N GLU A 340 3.44 -19.57 10.47
CA GLU A 340 3.49 -18.84 9.19
C GLU A 340 4.27 -17.53 9.39
N GLU A 341 4.01 -16.83 10.50
CA GLU A 341 4.73 -15.63 10.91
C GLU A 341 6.24 -15.91 11.09
N CYS A 342 6.58 -16.99 11.79
CA CYS A 342 7.98 -17.37 11.98
C CYS A 342 8.68 -17.70 10.66
N ALA A 343 8.04 -18.49 9.79
CA ALA A 343 8.62 -18.84 8.49
C ALA A 343 8.82 -17.61 7.60
N PHE A 344 7.85 -16.70 7.58
CA PHE A 344 7.93 -15.45 6.80
C PHE A 344 9.06 -14.54 7.28
N ILE A 345 9.18 -14.32 8.59
CA ILE A 345 10.22 -13.44 9.15
C ILE A 345 11.60 -14.11 9.01
N ALA A 346 11.69 -15.44 9.16
CA ALA A 346 12.95 -16.18 8.97
C ALA A 346 13.49 -16.06 7.54
N ASP A 347 12.62 -16.12 6.52
CA ASP A 347 13.01 -15.89 5.13
C ASP A 347 13.59 -14.48 4.92
N ILE A 348 12.96 -13.44 5.50
CA ILE A 348 13.48 -12.07 5.42
C ILE A 348 14.87 -11.97 6.05
N LEU A 349 15.06 -12.53 7.24
CA LEU A 349 16.36 -12.52 7.93
C LEU A 349 17.42 -13.29 7.13
N ALA A 350 17.10 -14.47 6.63
CA ALA A 350 18.02 -15.29 5.84
C ALA A 350 18.46 -14.55 4.56
N ARG A 351 17.52 -13.96 3.81
CA ARG A 351 17.82 -13.15 2.62
C ARG A 351 18.67 -11.93 2.96
N TYR A 352 18.41 -11.27 4.09
CA TYR A 352 19.21 -10.14 4.54
C TYR A 352 20.66 -10.54 4.85
N PHE A 353 20.88 -11.62 5.61
CA PHE A 353 22.22 -12.09 5.98
C PHE A 353 22.99 -12.69 4.79
N ALA A 354 22.29 -13.27 3.81
CA ALA A 354 22.90 -13.69 2.56
C ALA A 354 23.40 -12.49 1.72
N ALA A 355 22.63 -11.41 1.66
CA ALA A 355 23.02 -10.18 0.96
C ALA A 355 24.08 -9.37 1.72
N HIS A 356 24.07 -9.44 3.05
CA HIS A 356 24.95 -8.68 3.95
C HIS A 356 25.63 -9.62 4.93
N PRO A 357 26.72 -10.31 4.54
CA PRO A 357 27.40 -11.25 5.42
C PRO A 357 28.08 -10.51 6.59
N TYR A 358 27.83 -10.98 7.81
CA TYR A 358 28.51 -10.51 9.02
C TYR A 358 29.54 -11.53 9.47
N ARG A 359 30.67 -11.06 10.00
CA ARG A 359 31.66 -11.94 10.64
C ARG A 359 31.09 -12.61 11.89
N ARG A 360 30.21 -11.93 12.62
CA ARG A 360 29.58 -12.44 13.85
C ARG A 360 28.17 -11.88 14.02
N VAL A 361 27.24 -12.75 14.39
CA VAL A 361 25.83 -12.39 14.65
C VAL A 361 25.46 -12.81 16.08
N ILE A 362 25.05 -11.83 16.88
CA ILE A 362 24.65 -12.02 18.27
C ILE A 362 23.13 -11.90 18.38
N ALA A 363 22.44 -12.94 18.83
CA ALA A 363 21.03 -12.87 19.19
C ALA A 363 20.85 -12.46 20.65
N HIS A 364 20.32 -11.26 20.86
CA HIS A 364 19.86 -10.81 22.17
C HIS A 364 18.33 -10.83 22.22
N LEU A 365 17.75 -12.00 21.95
CA LEU A 365 16.32 -12.21 21.71
C LEU A 365 15.74 -13.24 22.68
N GLU A 366 14.42 -13.26 22.80
CA GLU A 366 13.66 -14.30 23.50
C GLU A 366 12.42 -14.71 22.67
N GLY A 367 11.82 -15.85 23.02
CA GLY A 367 10.55 -16.30 22.43
C GLY A 367 10.58 -16.43 20.91
N GLY A 368 9.47 -16.09 20.25
CA GLY A 368 9.34 -16.22 18.79
C GLY A 368 10.41 -15.45 18.00
N ALA A 369 10.89 -14.31 18.49
CA ALA A 369 11.96 -13.58 17.82
C ALA A 369 13.28 -14.38 17.80
N LEU A 370 13.63 -15.07 18.89
CA LEU A 370 14.80 -15.95 18.93
C LEU A 370 14.62 -17.14 17.99
N THR A 371 13.45 -17.79 18.02
CA THR A 371 13.13 -18.92 17.13
C THR A 371 13.32 -18.54 15.66
N VAL A 372 12.88 -17.35 15.26
CA VAL A 372 13.08 -16.88 13.88
C VAL A 372 14.55 -16.64 13.54
N ALA A 373 15.33 -16.07 14.47
CA ALA A 373 16.76 -15.89 14.26
C ALA A 373 17.50 -17.23 14.11
N GLU A 374 17.13 -18.25 14.89
CA GLU A 374 17.67 -19.62 14.80
C GLU A 374 17.31 -20.27 13.46
N MET A 375 16.05 -20.17 13.03
CA MET A 375 15.60 -20.66 11.73
C MET A 375 16.37 -20.00 10.57
N ALA A 376 16.60 -18.69 10.64
CA ALA A 376 17.37 -17.97 9.62
C ALA A 376 18.85 -18.36 9.62
N ALA A 377 19.44 -18.60 10.80
CA ALA A 377 20.82 -19.07 10.96
C ALA A 377 21.00 -20.45 10.34
N GLU A 378 20.07 -21.38 10.59
CA GLU A 378 20.06 -22.71 9.98
C GLU A 378 19.93 -22.63 8.45
N ALA A 379 18.98 -21.83 7.95
CA ALA A 379 18.72 -21.72 6.51
C ALA A 379 19.87 -21.06 5.73
N CYS A 380 20.58 -20.09 6.33
CA CYS A 380 21.65 -19.34 5.68
C CYS A 380 23.07 -19.85 6.04
N GLY A 381 23.19 -20.73 7.05
CA GLY A 381 24.45 -21.34 7.47
C GLY A 381 25.41 -20.39 8.20
N PHE A 382 24.91 -19.53 9.10
CA PHE A 382 25.75 -18.68 9.95
C PHE A 382 25.60 -19.03 11.43
N ASP A 383 26.67 -18.84 12.21
CA ASP A 383 26.66 -19.07 13.65
C ASP A 383 25.93 -17.95 14.40
N LEU A 384 25.04 -18.35 15.33
CA LEU A 384 24.26 -17.43 16.15
C LEU A 384 24.69 -17.51 17.62
N GLU A 385 25.23 -16.42 18.15
CA GLU A 385 25.61 -16.32 19.56
C GLU A 385 24.46 -15.75 20.40
N VAL A 386 23.88 -16.57 21.27
CA VAL A 386 22.75 -16.16 22.12
C VAL A 386 23.23 -15.58 23.45
N THR A 387 22.81 -14.34 23.75
CA THR A 387 23.21 -13.63 24.99
C THR A 387 22.06 -13.40 25.96
N CYS A 388 20.81 -13.62 25.54
CA CYS A 388 19.65 -13.44 26.40
C CYS A 388 19.46 -14.66 27.32
N GLN A 389 19.37 -14.41 28.63
CA GLN A 389 19.06 -15.42 29.64
C GLN A 389 17.74 -15.06 30.32
N GLY A 390 16.66 -15.74 29.96
CA GLY A 390 15.31 -15.33 30.34
C GLY A 390 14.91 -14.08 29.57
N HIS A 391 14.91 -12.92 30.23
CA HIS A 391 14.42 -11.66 29.64
C HIS A 391 15.56 -10.76 29.11
N PRO A 392 15.45 -10.12 27.93
CA PRO A 392 16.49 -9.30 27.31
C PRO A 392 16.97 -8.15 28.19
N THR A 393 16.07 -7.48 28.89
CA THR A 393 16.45 -6.34 29.76
C THR A 393 16.90 -6.75 31.17
N SER A 394 17.05 -8.05 31.45
CA SER A 394 17.51 -8.49 32.78
C SER A 394 18.98 -8.08 32.99
N PRO A 395 19.42 -7.81 34.24
CA PRO A 395 20.82 -7.47 34.50
C PRO A 395 21.82 -8.55 34.04
N GLY A 396 21.41 -9.83 34.08
CA GLY A 396 22.23 -10.95 33.60
C GLY A 396 22.41 -10.91 32.08
N SER A 397 21.31 -10.80 31.33
CA SER A 397 21.32 -10.71 29.87
C SER A 397 22.11 -9.48 29.38
N LEU A 398 21.94 -8.32 30.01
CA LEU A 398 22.67 -7.10 29.62
C LEU A 398 24.18 -7.21 29.88
N ARG A 399 24.60 -7.91 30.95
CA ARG A 399 26.03 -8.21 31.18
C ARG A 399 26.57 -9.17 30.12
N ALA A 400 25.85 -10.26 29.85
CA ALA A 400 26.25 -11.22 28.80
C ALA A 400 26.40 -10.54 27.43
N LEU A 401 25.47 -9.65 27.04
CA LEU A 401 25.60 -8.86 25.82
C LEU A 401 26.81 -7.91 25.84
N ASN A 402 27.04 -7.23 26.96
CA ASN A 402 28.19 -6.34 27.11
C ASN A 402 29.52 -7.09 26.95
N ASP A 403 29.61 -8.27 27.57
CA ASP A 403 30.80 -9.11 27.58
C ASP A 403 31.04 -9.75 26.21
N ALA A 404 29.97 -10.20 25.54
CA ALA A 404 30.03 -10.66 24.15
C ALA A 404 30.60 -9.58 23.21
N LEU A 405 30.27 -8.31 23.45
CA LEU A 405 30.77 -7.17 22.68
C LEU A 405 32.11 -6.61 23.18
N ALA A 406 32.79 -7.28 24.12
CA ALA A 406 34.11 -6.84 24.58
C ALA A 406 35.13 -6.90 23.44
N GLY A 407 35.95 -5.84 23.30
CA GLY A 407 36.98 -5.74 22.25
C GLY A 407 36.48 -5.28 20.87
N GLU A 408 35.17 -5.27 20.62
CA GLU A 408 34.63 -4.82 19.34
C GLU A 408 34.74 -3.30 19.16
N ARG A 409 35.06 -2.87 17.92
CA ARG A 409 35.28 -1.45 17.60
C ARG A 409 33.98 -0.65 17.66
N ARG A 410 34.04 0.57 18.21
CA ARG A 410 32.94 1.53 18.16
C ARG A 410 32.87 2.22 16.80
N VAL A 411 31.69 2.18 16.17
CA VAL A 411 31.42 2.83 14.88
C VAL A 411 30.14 3.63 14.97
N GLN A 412 30.20 4.93 14.64
CA GLN A 412 29.02 5.79 14.66
C GLN A 412 28.02 5.35 13.59
N THR A 413 26.77 5.11 13.99
CA THR A 413 25.64 4.82 13.09
C THR A 413 25.45 5.94 12.07
N ASP A 414 25.41 5.58 10.79
CA ASP A 414 25.17 6.51 9.68
C ASP A 414 23.72 6.42 9.18
N THR A 415 22.82 7.01 9.97
CA THR A 415 21.39 7.12 9.63
C THR A 415 21.16 7.77 8.27
N ILE A 416 22.04 8.69 7.85
CA ILE A 416 21.86 9.44 6.60
C ILE A 416 22.11 8.52 5.41
N ARG A 417 23.25 7.80 5.39
CA ARG A 417 23.58 6.84 4.34
C ARG A 417 22.56 5.71 4.28
N GLY A 418 22.18 5.17 5.45
CA GLY A 418 21.16 4.12 5.54
C GLY A 418 19.80 4.56 4.98
N THR A 419 19.33 5.75 5.36
CA THR A 419 18.04 6.27 4.87
C THR A 419 18.08 6.58 3.37
N VAL A 420 19.15 7.22 2.88
CA VAL A 420 19.26 7.59 1.45
C VAL A 420 19.38 6.36 0.55
N SER A 421 20.18 5.37 0.95
CA SER A 421 20.32 4.11 0.21
C SER A 421 19.00 3.33 0.16
N TRP A 422 18.31 3.19 1.30
CA TRP A 422 16.99 2.56 1.35
C TRP A 422 15.93 3.30 0.52
N GLN A 423 15.85 4.63 0.65
CA GLN A 423 14.81 5.45 0.03
C GLN A 423 15.04 5.62 -1.48
N PHE A 424 16.27 5.92 -1.90
CA PHE A 424 16.59 6.34 -3.26
C PHE A 424 17.46 5.35 -4.04
N ALA A 425 17.81 4.19 -3.45
CA ALA A 425 18.68 3.18 -4.06
C ALA A 425 20.05 3.75 -4.51
N THR A 426 20.61 4.68 -3.75
CA THR A 426 21.91 5.30 -4.05
C THR A 426 22.79 5.39 -2.81
N ASP A 427 24.09 5.21 -3.00
CA ASP A 427 25.09 5.56 -2.00
C ASP A 427 25.44 7.05 -2.11
N ILE A 428 25.80 7.68 -0.98
CA ILE A 428 26.25 9.06 -0.93
C ILE A 428 27.40 9.24 0.05
N ASN A 429 28.27 10.21 -0.23
CA ASN A 429 29.29 10.64 0.72
C ASN A 429 28.67 11.48 1.86
N THR A 430 28.60 10.87 3.04
CA THR A 430 28.03 11.47 4.26
C THR A 430 29.03 12.24 5.11
N LYS A 431 30.31 12.35 4.70
CA LYS A 431 31.32 13.08 5.45
C LYS A 431 30.89 14.54 5.68
N GLY A 432 30.86 14.94 6.95
CA GLY A 432 30.46 16.28 7.38
C GLY A 432 28.96 16.55 7.34
N LEU A 433 28.13 15.54 7.05
CA LEU A 433 26.68 15.65 7.16
C LEU A 433 26.22 15.44 8.60
N GLN A 434 25.22 16.20 9.02
CA GLN A 434 24.63 16.09 10.36
C GLN A 434 23.12 16.26 10.28
N ILE A 435 22.40 15.42 11.03
CA ILE A 435 20.98 15.66 11.31
C ILE A 435 20.91 16.70 12.42
N ARG A 436 20.23 17.82 12.18
CA ARG A 436 19.95 18.87 13.17
C ARG A 436 18.47 19.20 13.22
N GLY A 437 18.05 19.89 14.28
CA GLY A 437 16.67 20.32 14.50
C GLY A 437 15.92 19.42 15.48
N ARG A 438 14.71 19.85 15.86
CA ARG A 438 13.80 19.10 16.73
C ARG A 438 12.45 18.94 16.03
N SER A 439 11.82 17.78 16.20
CA SER A 439 10.47 17.50 15.72
C SER A 439 10.28 17.90 14.24
N MET A 440 9.37 18.82 13.94
CA MET A 440 9.02 19.29 12.58
C MET A 440 10.16 19.99 11.82
N GLN A 441 11.25 20.37 12.48
CA GLN A 441 12.35 21.15 11.89
C GLN A 441 13.60 20.29 11.63
N MET A 442 13.48 18.96 11.63
CA MET A 442 14.63 18.10 11.39
C MET A 442 15.11 18.18 9.93
N ALA A 443 16.42 18.32 9.76
CA ALA A 443 17.05 18.44 8.46
C ALA A 443 18.47 17.85 8.47
N VAL A 444 18.93 17.41 7.29
CA VAL A 444 20.31 17.01 7.06
C VAL A 444 21.07 18.20 6.48
N LEU A 445 22.14 18.61 7.18
CA LEU A 445 22.94 19.79 6.84
C LEU A 445 24.40 19.41 6.56
N ARG A 446 25.04 20.17 5.67
CA ARG A 446 26.51 20.26 5.54
C ARG A 446 26.93 21.67 5.93
N GLY A 447 27.52 21.83 7.12
CA GLY A 447 27.74 23.16 7.69
C GLY A 447 26.43 23.91 7.91
N LYS A 448 26.20 25.00 7.16
CA LYS A 448 24.94 25.78 7.17
C LYS A 448 23.99 25.42 6.03
N GLN A 449 24.44 24.64 5.04
CA GLN A 449 23.66 24.31 3.86
C GLN A 449 22.73 23.13 4.13
N GLN A 450 21.44 23.28 3.83
CA GLN A 450 20.45 22.20 3.94
C GLN A 450 20.36 21.38 2.66
N LEU A 451 20.56 20.08 2.80
CA LEU A 451 20.52 19.12 1.70
C LEU A 451 19.20 18.33 1.69
N PHE A 452 18.70 17.98 2.87
CA PHE A 452 17.42 17.28 3.02
C PHE A 452 16.63 17.89 4.16
N SER A 453 15.31 18.07 3.98
CA SER A 453 14.39 18.14 5.12
C SER A 453 13.87 16.74 5.44
N ILE A 454 13.49 16.48 6.69
CA ILE A 454 12.98 15.17 7.11
C ILE A 454 11.49 15.31 7.39
N ASP A 455 10.67 14.48 6.76
CA ASP A 455 9.24 14.41 7.02
C ASP A 455 9.00 13.88 8.45
N PRO A 456 8.43 14.68 9.37
CA PRO A 456 8.22 14.25 10.75
C PRO A 456 7.17 13.15 10.90
N GLY A 457 6.24 13.01 9.94
CA GLY A 457 5.17 12.01 9.97
C GLY A 457 5.55 10.68 9.32
N THR A 458 6.64 10.63 8.52
CA THR A 458 7.04 9.41 7.80
C THR A 458 8.52 9.06 7.93
N GLY A 459 9.35 9.97 8.43
CA GLY A 459 10.81 9.82 8.50
C GLY A 459 11.54 9.95 7.17
N LEU A 460 10.82 10.10 6.05
CA LEU A 460 11.39 10.18 4.70
C LEU A 460 12.16 11.49 4.49
N PHE A 461 13.26 11.41 3.73
CA PHE A 461 14.05 12.57 3.36
C PHE A 461 13.46 13.24 2.12
N ARG A 462 13.39 14.56 2.16
CA ARG A 462 12.91 15.44 1.09
C ARG A 462 14.09 16.29 0.60
N PRO A 463 14.71 15.92 -0.54
CA PRO A 463 15.92 16.59 -1.01
C PRO A 463 15.64 18.04 -1.46
N THR A 464 16.54 18.96 -1.14
CA THR A 464 16.65 20.26 -1.82
C THR A 464 17.29 20.06 -3.20
N PHE A 465 17.43 21.11 -4.02
CA PHE A 465 18.20 20.98 -5.26
C PHE A 465 19.64 20.51 -5.01
N ASP A 466 20.27 20.97 -3.93
CA ASP A 466 21.61 20.50 -3.54
C ASP A 466 21.58 19.05 -3.04
N GLY A 467 20.52 18.62 -2.37
CA GLY A 467 20.30 17.21 -2.03
C GLY A 467 20.15 16.33 -3.28
N TRP A 468 19.39 16.79 -4.28
CA TRP A 468 19.24 16.09 -5.55
C TRP A 468 20.55 15.98 -6.34
N ARG A 469 21.49 16.93 -6.20
CA ARG A 469 22.85 16.79 -6.77
C ARG A 469 23.64 15.64 -6.15
N MET A 470 23.27 15.16 -4.96
CA MET A 470 23.86 13.97 -4.34
C MET A 470 23.20 12.67 -4.81
N ILE A 471 22.04 12.74 -5.47
CA ILE A 471 21.26 11.59 -5.97
C ILE A 471 21.21 11.72 -7.49
N PRO A 472 22.27 11.32 -8.22
CA PRO A 472 22.41 11.62 -9.65
C PRO A 472 21.39 10.88 -10.52
N GLU A 473 20.96 9.69 -10.08
CA GLU A 473 20.08 8.82 -10.84
C GLU A 473 18.78 8.54 -10.10
N GLY A 474 17.78 8.20 -10.89
CA GLY A 474 16.48 7.77 -10.40
C GLY A 474 15.58 8.87 -9.85
N TYR A 475 14.33 8.49 -9.61
CA TYR A 475 13.29 9.38 -9.08
C TYR A 475 13.17 10.69 -9.88
N ARG A 476 13.37 10.59 -11.20
CA ARG A 476 13.23 11.67 -12.17
C ARG A 476 11.90 11.58 -12.89
N VAL A 477 11.27 12.74 -13.05
CA VAL A 477 10.06 12.93 -13.85
C VAL A 477 10.39 13.93 -14.95
N ARG A 478 10.34 13.50 -16.21
CA ARG A 478 10.61 14.34 -17.37
C ARG A 478 9.32 15.03 -17.83
N ILE A 479 9.42 16.32 -18.12
CA ILE A 479 8.31 17.14 -18.61
C ILE A 479 8.64 17.81 -19.94
N ASP A 480 7.59 18.22 -20.65
CA ASP A 480 7.70 19.03 -21.86
C ASP A 480 8.31 20.42 -21.63
N ALA A 481 8.44 21.21 -22.71
CA ALA A 481 9.01 22.55 -22.69
C ALA A 481 8.08 23.61 -22.08
N PHE A 482 7.81 23.47 -20.78
CA PHE A 482 7.13 24.48 -19.97
C PHE A 482 7.83 24.65 -18.61
N VAL A 483 7.54 25.77 -17.95
CA VAL A 483 8.01 26.05 -16.59
C VAL A 483 6.86 25.77 -15.62
N PRO A 484 6.99 24.85 -14.65
CA PRO A 484 5.96 24.60 -13.65
C PRO A 484 5.65 25.86 -12.83
N GLN A 485 4.47 26.45 -13.02
CA GLN A 485 3.93 27.56 -12.21
C GLN A 485 3.09 27.08 -11.03
N GLY A 486 2.66 25.81 -11.06
CA GLY A 486 1.96 25.11 -10.00
C GLY A 486 2.31 23.62 -10.05
N ASP A 487 1.34 22.77 -9.73
CA ASP A 487 1.49 21.32 -9.83
C ASP A 487 1.63 20.85 -11.28
N VAL A 488 2.40 19.77 -11.49
CA VAL A 488 2.56 19.15 -12.82
C VAL A 488 1.45 18.12 -13.00
N LEU A 489 0.72 18.23 -14.11
CA LEU A 489 -0.35 17.31 -14.48
C LEU A 489 0.19 16.15 -15.33
N ALA A 490 -0.46 15.00 -15.28
CA ALA A 490 -0.07 13.80 -16.04
C ALA A 490 0.15 14.04 -17.55
N PRO A 491 -0.67 14.86 -18.27
CA PRO A 491 -0.43 15.16 -19.68
C PRO A 491 0.90 15.82 -20.00
N GLY A 492 1.53 16.50 -19.04
CA GLY A 492 2.81 17.17 -19.23
C GLY A 492 4.02 16.25 -18.99
N ILE A 493 3.79 14.97 -18.65
CA ILE A 493 4.86 14.00 -18.37
C ILE A 493 5.26 13.29 -19.66
N THR A 494 6.54 13.36 -20.00
CA THR A 494 7.12 12.70 -21.18
C THR A 494 7.93 11.46 -20.84
N GLY A 495 8.29 11.28 -19.56
CA GLY A 495 9.03 10.12 -19.07
C GLY A 495 9.10 10.10 -17.55
N CYS A 496 9.19 8.92 -16.96
CA CYS A 496 9.19 8.76 -15.51
C CYS A 496 10.00 7.52 -15.12
N ASP A 497 10.79 7.60 -14.04
CA ASP A 497 11.46 6.42 -13.49
C ASP A 497 10.42 5.38 -13.01
N PRO A 498 10.45 4.12 -13.49
CA PRO A 498 9.46 3.10 -13.16
C PRO A 498 9.41 2.73 -11.67
N ARG A 499 10.41 3.13 -10.87
CA ARG A 499 10.46 2.93 -9.42
C ARG A 499 9.53 3.88 -8.65
N ILE A 500 9.10 4.99 -9.27
CA ILE A 500 8.27 6.00 -8.60
C ILE A 500 6.92 5.41 -8.22
N ARG A 501 6.53 5.63 -6.97
CA ARG A 501 5.21 5.37 -6.40
C ARG A 501 4.61 6.67 -5.85
N GLU A 502 3.31 6.65 -5.57
CA GLU A 502 2.67 7.78 -4.88
C GLU A 502 3.41 8.09 -3.57
N GLY A 503 3.64 9.37 -3.30
CA GLY A 503 4.31 9.87 -2.10
C GLY A 503 5.84 9.94 -2.18
N ASP A 504 6.46 9.35 -3.20
CA ASP A 504 7.90 9.48 -3.44
C ASP A 504 8.30 10.93 -3.70
N GLU A 505 9.50 11.28 -3.25
CA GLU A 505 10.13 12.55 -3.58
C GLU A 505 10.75 12.45 -4.97
N VAL A 506 10.49 13.43 -5.83
CA VAL A 506 10.93 13.43 -7.22
C VAL A 506 11.63 14.74 -7.60
N LEU A 507 12.56 14.64 -8.54
CA LEU A 507 13.08 15.78 -9.28
C LEU A 507 12.43 15.80 -10.66
N VAL A 508 11.72 16.88 -10.93
CA VAL A 508 11.13 17.18 -12.23
C VAL A 508 12.20 17.85 -13.10
N GLU A 509 12.39 17.33 -14.30
CA GLU A 509 13.39 17.79 -15.27
C GLU A 509 12.69 18.12 -16.60
N GLY A 510 12.82 19.37 -17.05
CA GLY A 510 12.35 19.81 -18.35
C GLY A 510 13.40 20.68 -19.04
N PRO A 511 13.24 20.99 -20.32
CA PRO A 511 14.23 21.80 -21.04
C PRO A 511 14.25 23.28 -20.59
N LEU A 512 13.21 23.76 -19.91
CA LEU A 512 13.11 25.17 -19.46
C LEU A 512 13.30 25.36 -17.95
N ALA A 513 13.19 24.29 -17.16
CA ALA A 513 13.27 24.36 -15.70
C ALA A 513 13.50 22.99 -15.06
N ILE A 514 13.96 23.00 -13.82
CA ILE A 514 13.90 21.87 -12.88
C ILE A 514 13.01 22.22 -11.70
N ALA A 515 12.37 21.22 -11.10
CA ALA A 515 11.57 21.43 -9.89
C ALA A 515 11.67 20.26 -8.92
N THR A 516 11.60 20.53 -7.62
CA THR A 516 11.45 19.47 -6.61
C THR A 516 9.97 19.30 -6.26
N GLY A 517 9.55 18.07 -6.00
CA GLY A 517 8.16 17.79 -5.69
C GLY A 517 7.94 16.42 -5.06
N ARG A 518 6.67 16.11 -4.82
CA ARG A 518 6.19 14.80 -4.39
C ARG A 518 5.30 14.21 -5.47
N ALA A 519 5.54 12.95 -5.84
CA ALA A 519 4.67 12.20 -6.74
C ALA A 519 3.29 12.01 -6.09
N MET A 520 2.23 12.28 -6.86
CA MET A 520 0.83 12.11 -6.44
C MET A 520 0.17 10.87 -7.08
N MET A 521 0.94 10.13 -7.89
CA MET A 521 0.58 8.87 -8.54
C MET A 521 1.87 8.11 -8.88
N GLY A 522 1.78 6.80 -9.17
CA GLY A 522 2.93 6.00 -9.59
C GLY A 522 3.33 6.23 -11.05
N ALA A 523 4.51 5.76 -11.44
CA ALA A 523 5.05 5.94 -12.80
C ALA A 523 4.10 5.43 -13.91
N ASP A 524 3.51 4.26 -13.71
CA ASP A 524 2.52 3.65 -14.63
C ASP A 524 1.31 4.58 -14.84
N GLU A 525 0.80 5.17 -13.76
CA GLU A 525 -0.34 6.09 -13.82
C GLU A 525 0.04 7.44 -14.44
N MET A 526 1.23 7.99 -14.14
CA MET A 526 1.73 9.23 -14.76
C MET A 526 1.78 9.13 -16.28
N LEU A 527 2.25 8.00 -16.81
CA LEU A 527 2.50 7.82 -18.24
C LEU A 527 1.24 7.45 -19.03
N ARG A 528 0.23 6.87 -18.37
CA ARG A 528 -0.98 6.34 -19.02
C ARG A 528 -2.23 7.21 -18.80
N SER A 529 -2.18 8.20 -17.92
CA SER A 529 -3.30 9.09 -17.63
C SER A 529 -3.23 10.38 -18.44
N LYS A 530 -4.38 10.88 -18.91
CA LYS A 530 -4.50 12.19 -19.57
C LYS A 530 -5.04 13.27 -18.63
N ARG A 531 -5.20 12.97 -17.35
CA ARG A 531 -5.69 13.91 -16.32
C ARG A 531 -5.08 13.61 -14.96
N GLY A 532 -5.27 14.55 -14.03
CA GLY A 532 -4.83 14.43 -12.64
C GLY A 532 -3.45 15.04 -12.38
N VAL A 533 -3.20 15.37 -11.13
CA VAL A 533 -1.92 15.89 -10.66
C VAL A 533 -0.92 14.73 -10.58
N ALA A 534 0.16 14.80 -11.36
CA ALA A 534 1.25 13.82 -11.33
C ALA A 534 2.26 14.15 -10.24
N VAL A 535 2.65 15.43 -10.12
CA VAL A 535 3.63 15.88 -9.13
C VAL A 535 3.13 17.14 -8.45
N ARG A 536 3.05 17.10 -7.12
CA ARG A 536 2.87 18.31 -6.30
C ARG A 536 4.20 19.03 -6.17
N VAL A 537 4.32 20.19 -6.82
CA VAL A 537 5.59 20.93 -6.91
C VAL A 537 5.82 21.73 -5.63
N ARG A 538 7.08 21.77 -5.16
CA ARG A 538 7.48 22.59 -4.00
C ARG A 538 8.35 23.77 -4.37
N LYS A 539 9.33 23.57 -5.24
CA LYS A 539 10.24 24.63 -5.67
C LYS A 539 10.62 24.43 -7.12
N THR A 540 10.53 25.49 -7.91
CA THR A 540 10.94 25.53 -9.31
C THR A 540 12.18 26.40 -9.46
N GLN A 541 13.13 25.98 -10.29
CA GLN A 541 14.27 26.74 -10.74
C GLN A 541 14.26 26.77 -12.27
N LYS A 542 14.16 27.97 -12.85
CA LYS A 542 14.21 28.17 -14.29
C LYS A 542 15.67 28.21 -14.75
N PHE A 543 15.91 27.78 -15.99
CA PHE A 543 17.22 27.91 -16.63
C PHE A 543 17.41 29.28 -17.25
#